data_AF-X1SNF9-F1
#
_entry.id   AF-X1SNF9-F1
#
_cell.length_a   1.000
_cell.length_b   1.000
_cell.length_c   1.000
_cell.angle_alpha   90.00
_cell.angle_beta   90.00
_cell.angle_gamma   90.00
#
_symmetry.space_group_name_H-M   'P 1'
#
loop_
_entity.id
_entity.type
_entity.pdbx_description
1 polymer ?
#
loop_
_entity_poly.entity_id
_entity_poly.type
_entity_poly.pdbx_seq_one_letter_code
_entity_poly.pdbx_strand_id
1 'polypeptide(L)' 'MDLITIILNAISPELRKLIVQFILSLRAAAKKTSNPLDDIFVEILIKIFGIKE' A
#
# COMPACT_ATOMS: atom_id res chain seq x y z
N MET A 1 -19.23 -3.21 4.40
CA MET A 1 -18.12 -2.86 5.30
C MET A 1 -17.04 -3.91 5.08
N ASP A 2 -16.12 -3.64 4.16
CA ASP A 2 -15.06 -4.59 3.82
C ASP A 2 -14.08 -4.74 4.98
N LEU A 3 -13.67 -5.98 5.27
CA LEU A 3 -12.75 -6.32 6.36
C LEU A 3 -11.48 -5.47 6.35
N ILE A 4 -10.99 -5.14 5.16
CA ILE A 4 -9.82 -4.28 4.93
C ILE A 4 -10.06 -2.87 5.50
N THR A 5 -11.25 -2.30 5.31
CA THR A 5 -11.59 -0.96 5.81
C THR A 5 -11.69 -0.95 7.34
N ILE A 6 -12.20 -2.03 7.94
CA ILE A 6 -12.27 -2.15 9.40
C ILE A 6 -10.86 -2.19 10.00
N ILE A 7 -9.97 -3.01 9.43
CA ILE A 7 -8.59 -3.14 9.87
C ILE A 7 -7.87 -1.79 9.71
N LEU A 8 -8.02 -1.12 8.57
CA LEU A 8 -7.42 0.19 8.30
C LEU A 8 -7.83 1.28 9.29
N ASN A 9 -9.07 1.25 9.77
CA ASN A 9 -9.57 2.21 10.77
C ASN A 9 -9.20 1.82 12.21
N ALA A 10 -8.85 0.55 12.45
CA ALA A 10 -8.48 0.03 13.77
C ALA A 10 -6.97 0.05 14.04
N ILE A 11 -6.13 0.15 13.01
CA ILE A 11 -4.67 0.18 13.19
C ILE A 11 -4.19 1.49 13.82
N SER A 12 -3.19 1.39 14.69
CA SER A 12 -2.57 2.55 15.29
C SER A 12 -1.80 3.39 14.25
N PRO A 13 -1.60 4.70 14.50
CA PRO A 13 -0.83 5.57 13.60
C PRO A 13 0.59 5.06 13.32
N GLU A 14 1.23 4.41 14.29
CA GLU A 14 2.59 3.87 14.14
C GLU A 14 2.62 2.66 13.19
N LEU A 15 1.68 1.73 13.34
CA LEU A 15 1.55 0.60 12.41
C LEU A 15 1.17 1.09 11.01
N ARG A 16 0.32 2.12 10.90
CA ARG A 16 0.01 2.74 9.62
C ARG A 16 1.25 3.28 8.93
N LYS A 17 2.15 3.96 9.66
CA LYS A 17 3.42 4.45 9.09
C LYS A 17 4.28 3.32 8.53
N LEU A 18 4.40 2.20 9.25
CA LEU A 18 5.16 1.04 8.79
C LEU A 18 4.57 0.43 7.51
N ILE A 19 3.24 0.34 7.44
CA ILE A 19 2.55 -0.16 6.24
C ILE A 19 2.76 0.79 5.05
N VAL A 20 2.69 2.11 5.27
CA VAL A 20 2.99 3.10 4.22
C VAL A 20 4.43 2.94 3.72
N GLN A 21 5.41 2.83 4.63
CA GLN A 21 6.81 2.62 4.25
C GLN A 21 7.01 1.32 3.46
N PHE A 22 6.32 0.25 3.85
CA PHE A 22 6.33 -1.02 3.13
C PHE A 22 5.78 -0.87 1.71
N ILE A 23 4.61 -0.24 1.54
CA ILE A 23 3.99 -0.04 0.22
C ILE A 23 4.87 0.85 -0.68
N LEU A 24 5.49 1.90 -0.14
CA LEU A 24 6.45 2.73 -0.88
C LEU A 24 7.69 1.93 -1.30
N SER A 25 8.17 1.02 -0.44
CA SER A 25 9.28 0.13 -0.77
C SER A 25 8.91 -0.86 -1.88
N LEU A 26 7.69 -1.39 -1.85
CA LEU A 26 7.16 -2.22 -2.94
C LEU A 26 7.10 -1.45 -4.26
N ARG A 27 6.70 -0.17 -4.24
CA ARG A 27 6.72 0.69 -5.44
C ARG A 27 8.12 0.84 -6.02
N ALA A 28 9.11 1.06 -5.17
CA ALA A 28 10.50 1.16 -5.59
C ALA A 28 11.03 -0.18 -6.14
N ALA A 29 10.53 -1.31 -5.63
CA ALA A 29 10.87 -2.64 -6.15
C ALA A 29 10.17 -2.94 -7.49
N ALA A 30 8.89 -2.60 -7.63
CA ALA A 30 8.12 -2.77 -8.87
C ALA A 30 8.78 -2.03 -10.05
N LYS A 31 9.27 -0.80 -9.82
CA LYS A 31 10.03 -0.04 -10.83
C LYS A 31 11.33 -0.70 -11.30
N LYS A 32 11.83 -1.71 -10.59
CA LYS A 32 13.02 -2.49 -10.98
C LYS A 32 12.65 -3.74 -11.78
N THR A 33 11.37 -4.09 -11.88
CA THR A 33 10.90 -5.21 -12.68
C THR A 33 10.31 -4.69 -13.99
N SER A 34 10.31 -5.53 -15.03
CA SER A 34 9.64 -5.22 -16.30
C SER A 34 8.19 -5.72 -16.32
N ASN A 35 7.64 -6.14 -15.17
CA ASN A 35 6.32 -6.71 -15.07
C ASN A 35 5.28 -5.61 -14.80
N PRO A 36 4.43 -5.25 -15.78
CA PRO A 36 3.45 -4.17 -15.60
C PRO A 36 2.40 -4.48 -14.54
N LEU A 37 2.21 -5.76 -14.18
CA LEU A 37 1.30 -6.15 -13.11
C LEU A 37 1.81 -5.73 -11.72
N ASP A 38 3.13 -5.61 -11.54
CA ASP A 38 3.71 -5.20 -10.25
C ASP A 38 3.39 -3.73 -9.96
N ASP A 39 3.48 -2.86 -10.97
CA ASP A 39 3.07 -1.46 -10.87
C ASP A 39 1.57 -1.33 -10.58
N ILE A 40 0.72 -2.09 -11.28
CA ILE A 40 -0.74 -2.09 -11.07
C ILE A 40 -1.07 -2.55 -9.64
N PHE A 41 -0.43 -3.61 -9.17
CA PHE A 41 -0.64 -4.14 -7.82
C PHE A 41 -0.31 -3.08 -6.75
N VAL A 42 0.82 -2.40 -6.88
CA VAL A 42 1.22 -1.36 -5.92
C VAL A 42 0.27 -0.16 -5.97
N GLU A 43 -0.16 0.28 -7.15
CA GLU A 43 -1.13 1.37 -7.31
C GLU A 43 -2.49 1.04 -6.67
N ILE A 44 -2.93 -0.23 -6.73
CA ILE A 44 -4.13 -0.69 -6.03
C ILE A 44 -3.94 -0.60 -4.51
N LEU A 45 -2.80 -1.02 -3.97
CA LEU A 45 -2.50 -0.92 -2.55
C LEU A 45 -2.50 0.54 -2.06
N ILE A 46 -1.90 1.46 -2.82
CA ILE A 46 -1.89 2.89 -2.51
C ILE A 46 -3.32 3.43 -2.38
N LYS A 47 -4.20 3.07 -3.32
CA LYS A 47 -5.62 3.48 -3.30
C LYS A 47 -6.39 2.89 -2.13
N ILE A 48 -6.21 1.60 -1.85
CA ILE A 48 -6.89 0.91 -0.73
C ILE A 48 -6.47 1.50 0.62
N PHE A 49 -5.19 1.80 0.80
CA PHE A 49 -4.65 2.33 2.06
C PHE A 49 -4.78 3.86 2.16
N GLY A 50 -5.34 4.52 1.13
CA GLY A 50 -5.52 5.97 1.08
C GLY A 50 -4.21 6.74 1.27
N ILE A 51 -3.11 6.20 0.75
CA ILE A 51 -1.80 6.84 0.81
C ILE A 51 -1.82 7.99 -0.19
N LYS A 52 -1.78 9.22 0.33
CA LYS A 52 -1.59 10.41 -0.49
C LYS A 52 -0.09 10.60 -0.70
N GLU A 53 0.32 10.62 -1.96
CA GLU A 53 1.68 10.99 -2.37
C GLU A 53 2.08 12.38 -1.87
#